data_AF-A0A7C2ACN9-F1
#
_entry.id   AF-A0A7C2ACN9-F1
#
_cell.length_a   1.000
_cell.length_b   1.000
_cell.length_c   1.000
_cell.angle_alpha   90.00
_cell.angle_beta   90.00
_cell.angle_gamma   90.00
#
_symmetry.space_group_name_H-M   'P 1'
#
loop_
_entity.id
_entity.type
_entity.pdbx_description
1 polymer ?
#
loop_
_entity_poly.entity_id
_entity_poly.type
_entity_poly.pdbx_seq_one_letter_code
_entity_poly.pdbx_strand_id
1 'polypeptide(L)' 'MIEIAGCTIRYVSESATYYAKKRTEGKEHNHALRCLARQLIKVIFKMLKEDRDYILKEEMEKAA' A
#
# COMPACT_ATOMS: atom_id res chain seq x y z
N MET A 1 -3.85 -6.14 -11.18
CA MET A 1 -3.37 -5.41 -9.98
C MET A 1 -3.47 -3.88 -10.08
N ILE A 2 -3.26 -3.24 -11.24
CA ILE A 2 -3.35 -1.77 -11.34
C ILE A 2 -4.77 -1.28 -10.99
N GLU A 3 -5.81 -1.95 -11.48
CA GLU A 3 -7.21 -1.64 -11.16
C GLU A 3 -7.51 -1.82 -9.65
N ILE A 4 -7.03 -2.92 -9.06
CA ILE A 4 -7.14 -3.18 -7.62
C ILE A 4 -6.45 -2.08 -6.80
N ALA A 5 -5.25 -1.63 -7.22
CA ALA A 5 -4.53 -0.54 -6.58
C ALA A 5 -5.29 0.79 -6.66
N GLY A 6 -6.08 1.01 -7.72
CA GLY A 6 -7.00 2.15 -7.81
C GLY A 6 -8.11 2.09 -6.76
N CYS A 7 -8.69 0.91 -6.52
CA CYS A 7 -9.68 0.70 -5.46
C CYS A 7 -9.07 0.88 -4.05
N THR A 8 -7.87 0.36 -3.78
CA THR A 8 -7.28 0.46 -2.44
C THR A 8 -6.97 1.89 -2.03
N ILE A 9 -6.70 2.79 -2.98
CA ILE A 9 -6.57 4.25 -2.70
C ILE A 9 -7.86 4.82 -2.09
N ARG A 10 -9.03 4.30 -2.44
CA ARG A 10 -10.32 4.80 -1.93
C ARG A 10 -10.67 4.25 -0.55
N TYR A 11 -10.29 3.01 -0.26
CA TYR A 11 -10.73 2.30 0.95
C TYR A 11 -9.66 2.17 2.03
N VAL A 12 -8.38 2.33 1.68
CA VAL A 12 -7.25 2.16 2.60
C VAL A 12 -6.43 3.46 2.65
N SER A 13 -6.49 4.14 3.80
CA SER A 13 -5.81 5.42 4.03
C SER A 13 -4.29 5.35 3.80
N GLU A 14 -3.65 4.24 4.16
CA GLU A 14 -2.22 4.02 3.94
C GLU A 14 -1.87 3.91 2.45
N SER A 15 -2.73 3.25 1.67
CA SER A 15 -2.57 3.15 0.21
C SER A 15 -2.70 4.53 -0.45
N ALA A 16 -3.67 5.34 0.01
CA ALA A 16 -3.85 6.71 -0.45
C ALA A 16 -2.61 7.58 -0.13
N THR A 17 -2.10 7.50 1.09
CA THR A 17 -0.93 8.24 1.55
C THR A 17 0.33 7.83 0.77
N TYR A 18 0.54 6.53 0.57
CA TYR A 18 1.64 6.03 -0.24
C TYR A 18 1.55 6.50 -1.69
N TYR A 19 0.36 6.43 -2.30
CA TYR A 19 0.12 6.93 -3.65
C TYR A 19 0.39 8.43 -3.76
N ALA A 20 -0.12 9.23 -2.82
CA ALA A 20 0.10 10.68 -2.78
C ALA A 20 1.60 11.00 -2.68
N LYS A 21 2.34 10.31 -1.80
CA LYS A 21 3.81 10.42 -1.72
C LYS A 21 4.49 10.13 -3.05
N LYS A 22 4.02 9.11 -3.79
CA LYS A 22 4.57 8.82 -5.13
C LYS A 22 4.22 9.89 -6.16
N ARG A 23 3.07 10.55 -6.05
CA ARG A 23 2.72 11.69 -6.90
C ARG A 23 3.54 12.93 -6.57
N THR A 24 3.84 13.21 -5.30
CA THR A 24 4.70 14.34 -4.89
C THR A 24 6.16 14.13 -5.29
N GLU A 25 6.62 12.88 -5.43
CA GLU A 25 7.93 12.54 -6.03
C GLU A 25 7.99 12.84 -7.55
N GLY A 26 6.92 13.37 -8.17
CA GLY A 26 6.87 13.72 -9.59
C GLY A 26 6.50 12.57 -10.52
N LYS A 27 6.15 11.38 -9.99
CA LYS A 27 5.78 10.23 -10.82
C LYS A 27 4.40 10.40 -11.42
N GLU A 28 4.26 10.11 -12.72
CA GLU A 28 2.96 10.03 -13.38
C GLU A 28 2.01 9.04 -12.70
N HIS A 29 0.70 9.23 -12.91
CA HIS A 29 -0.36 8.42 -12.31
C HIS A 29 -0.13 6.91 -12.47
N ASN A 30 0.11 6.45 -13.70
CA ASN A 30 0.32 5.03 -13.99
C ASN A 30 1.60 4.48 -13.35
N HIS A 31 2.63 5.32 -13.19
CA HIS A 31 3.84 4.92 -12.48
C HIS A 31 3.57 4.82 -10.98
N ALA A 32 2.89 5.81 -10.39
CA ALA A 32 2.49 5.77 -8.98
C ALA A 32 1.61 4.55 -8.66
N LEU A 33 0.64 4.21 -9.53
CA LEU A 33 -0.17 2.99 -9.39
C LEU A 33 0.65 1.71 -9.46
N ARG A 34 1.61 1.61 -10.39
CA ARG A 34 2.52 0.44 -10.46
C ARG A 34 3.39 0.32 -9.20
N CYS A 35 3.87 1.45 -8.65
CA CYS A 35 4.57 1.46 -7.37
C CYS A 35 3.69 0.95 -6.23
N LEU A 36 2.45 1.43 -6.15
CA LEU A 36 1.48 0.98 -5.14
C LEU A 36 1.17 -0.52 -5.28
N ALA A 37 0.91 -1.00 -6.49
CA ALA A 37 0.66 -2.42 -6.76
C ALA A 37 1.83 -3.31 -6.29
N ARG A 38 3.08 -2.91 -6.55
CA ARG A 38 4.27 -3.63 -6.06
C ARG A 38 4.37 -3.60 -4.54
N GLN A 39 4.00 -2.49 -3.90
CA GLN A 39 4.00 -2.39 -2.44
C GLN A 39 2.97 -3.35 -1.83
N LEU A 40 1.76 -3.42 -2.38
CA LEU A 40 0.71 -4.33 -1.91
C LEU A 40 1.13 -5.80 -2.02
N ILE A 41 1.78 -6.19 -3.14
CA ILE A 41 2.31 -7.55 -3.31
C ILE A 41 3.32 -7.88 -2.21
N LYS A 42 4.21 -6.94 -1.86
CA LYS A 42 5.18 -7.14 -0.77
C LYS A 42 4.50 -7.31 0.58
N VAL A 43 3.43 -6.57 0.84
CA VAL A 43 2.67 -6.70 2.10
C VAL A 43 1.98 -8.06 2.17
N ILE A 44 1.26 -8.46 1.11
CA ILE A 44 0.60 -9.77 1.04
C ILE A 44 1.64 -10.89 1.20
N PHE A 45 2.79 -10.79 0.53
CA PHE A 45 3.87 -11.75 0.69
C PHE A 45 4.36 -11.85 2.13
N LYS A 46 4.53 -10.72 2.83
CA LYS A 46 4.94 -10.69 4.24
C LYS A 46 3.87 -11.29 5.15
N MET A 47 2.60 -10.98 4.93
CA MET A 47 1.46 -11.55 5.65
C MET A 47 1.44 -13.09 5.54
N LEU A 48 1.57 -13.61 4.32
CA LEU A 48 1.59 -15.05 4.07
C LEU A 48 2.83 -15.73 4.66
N LYS A 49 3.99 -15.06 4.61
CA LYS A 49 5.24 -15.61 5.13
C LYS A 49 5.26 -15.69 6.66
N GLU A 50 4.67 -14.70 7.32
CA GLU A 50 4.64 -14.58 8.78
C GLU A 50 3.37 -15.16 9.40
N ASP A 51 2.48 -15.73 8.59
CA ASP A 51 1.16 -16.26 8.97
C ASP A 51 0.39 -15.29 9.87
N ARG A 52 0.31 -14.03 9.42
CA ARG A 52 -0.37 -12.96 10.16
C ARG A 52 -1.27 -12.13 9.26
N ASP A 53 -2.30 -11.59 9.89
CA ASP A 53 -3.22 -10.68 9.26
C ASP A 53 -2.61 -9.31 8.96
N TYR A 54 -3.30 -8.55 8.11
CA TYR A 54 -2.94 -7.17 7.83
C TYR A 54 -3.10 -6.37 9.13
N ILE A 55 -2.04 -5.63 9.50
CA ILE A 55 -2.03 -4.77 10.69
C ILE A 55 -1.79 -3.36 10.19
N LEU A 56 -2.66 -2.44 10.60
CA LEU A 56 -2.51 -1.03 10.29
C LEU A 56 -1.28 -0.49 11.00
N LYS A 57 -0.54 0.45 10.38
CA LYS A 57 0.67 1.02 10.98
C LYS A 57 0.42 1.62 12.37
N GLU A 58 -0.76 2.17 12.60
CA GLU A 58 -1.19 2.70 13.90
C GLU A 58 -1.31 1.62 14.98
N GLU A 59 -1.67 0.39 14.61
CA GLU A 59 -1.73 -0.75 15.53
C GLU A 59 -0.35 -1.33 15.79
N MET A 60 0.53 -1.32 14.77
CA MET A 60 1.94 -1.69 14.96
C MET A 60 2.67 -0.74 15.92
N GLU A 61 2.43 0.57 15.83
CA GLU A 61 3.04 1.58 16.71
C GLU A 61 2.55 1.47 18.17
N LYS A 62 1.36 0.92 18.40
CA LYS A 62 0.83 0.69 19.76
C LYS A 62 1.30 -0.63 20.38
N ALA A 63 1.73 -1.59 19.56
CA ALA A 63 2.18 -2.90 19.99
C ALA A 63 3.71 -3.00 20.20
N ALA A 64 4.46 -1.97 19.79
CA ALA A 64 5.91 -1.84 19.94
C ALA A 64 6.27 -0.98 21.15
#